data_AF-A0A0A2MTL5-F1
#
_entry.id   AF-A0A0A2MTL5-F1
#
_cell.length_a   1.000
_cell.length_b   1.000
_cell.length_c   1.000
_cell.angle_alpha   90.00
_cell.angle_beta   90.00
_cell.angle_gamma   90.00
#
_symmetry.space_group_name_H-M   'P 1'
#
loop_
_entity.id
_entity.type
_entity.pdbx_description
1 polymer ?
#
loop_
_entity_poly.entity_id
_entity_poly.type
_entity_poly.pdbx_seq_one_letter_code
_entity_poly.pdbx_strand_id
1 'polypeptide(L)'
;MKLKQLFLSLGVALVATAASAQVKIGANPTTINSTAELEIESTTKGFLPPRLTTAQRDAIVSPAEGLTIYNTTTKCLNWYDGLAWFSPCEAATPEPEPEPLTFCNITVQWQVYPISSVTFAGIANTSASATSTDLTLANQDFTTIEGNVTKGQSYPITLKGNTGSWAPQVCKFTVFIDFNHNGVLNDAGEVFEAGSIQGSNGTDAVQAVTNIAIPATALTGETRMRVIYNTTDFALDPCATYSWAQAENYTLNVAN
;
A
#
# COMPACT_ATOMS: atom_id res chain seq x y z
N MET A 1 64.14 -64.37 -39.19
CA MET A 1 65.04 -63.51 -38.39
C MET A 1 64.26 -62.30 -37.92
N LYS A 2 64.11 -62.18 -36.59
CA LYS A 2 63.85 -60.98 -35.77
C LYS A 2 62.60 -60.11 -36.00
N LEU A 3 61.63 -60.41 -35.15
CA LEU A 3 60.69 -59.52 -34.45
C LEU A 3 61.35 -58.19 -34.00
N LYS A 4 60.70 -57.04 -34.28
CA LYS A 4 60.82 -55.83 -33.46
C LYS A 4 59.43 -55.24 -33.22
N GLN A 5 59.01 -55.34 -31.98
CA GLN A 5 57.80 -54.77 -31.41
C GLN A 5 57.86 -53.23 -31.51
N LEU A 6 56.76 -52.61 -31.93
CA LEU A 6 56.53 -51.18 -31.75
C LEU A 6 55.20 -51.02 -30.99
N PHE A 7 55.29 -50.91 -29.67
CA PHE A 7 54.22 -50.42 -28.82
C PHE A 7 54.47 -48.93 -28.57
N LEU A 8 53.52 -48.04 -28.89
CA LEU A 8 53.15 -46.94 -27.98
C LEU A 8 51.84 -46.24 -28.39
N SER A 9 50.80 -46.55 -27.60
CA SER A 9 49.65 -45.72 -27.19
C SER A 9 48.93 -44.85 -28.23
N LEU A 10 47.87 -45.41 -28.82
CA LEU A 10 46.72 -44.62 -29.26
C LEU A 10 45.96 -44.15 -28.00
N GLY A 11 46.22 -42.92 -27.56
CA GLY A 11 45.44 -42.28 -26.49
C GLY A 11 44.04 -41.97 -26.99
N VAL A 12 43.10 -42.92 -26.84
CA VAL A 12 41.67 -42.64 -27.01
C VAL A 12 41.26 -41.77 -25.83
N ALA A 13 41.20 -40.45 -26.06
CA ALA A 13 40.54 -39.54 -25.14
C ALA A 13 39.05 -39.87 -25.15
N LEU A 14 38.60 -40.64 -24.15
CA LEU A 14 37.19 -40.86 -23.88
C LEU A 14 36.61 -39.53 -23.38
N VAL A 15 36.15 -38.69 -24.30
CA VAL A 15 35.35 -37.51 -23.97
C VAL A 15 34.01 -38.03 -23.49
N ALA A 16 33.85 -38.18 -22.18
CA ALA A 16 32.55 -38.43 -21.56
C ALA A 16 31.71 -37.17 -21.77
N THR A 17 30.98 -37.10 -22.89
CA THR A 17 29.91 -36.12 -23.05
C THR A 17 28.87 -36.44 -21.99
N ALA A 18 28.64 -35.54 -21.04
CA ALA A 18 27.52 -35.64 -20.13
C ALA A 18 26.23 -35.68 -20.96
N ALA A 19 25.65 -36.87 -21.13
CA ALA A 19 24.34 -37.01 -21.70
C ALA A 19 23.35 -36.52 -20.64
N SER A 20 22.71 -35.38 -20.86
CA SER A 20 21.58 -34.93 -20.05
C SER A 20 20.44 -35.94 -20.22
N ALA A 21 19.99 -36.54 -19.11
CA ALA A 21 18.95 -37.57 -19.12
C ALA A 21 17.59 -36.95 -18.77
N GLN A 22 17.00 -36.20 -19.71
CA GLN A 22 15.64 -35.70 -19.56
C GLN A 22 14.63 -36.83 -19.72
N VAL A 23 13.58 -36.83 -18.90
CA VAL A 23 12.51 -37.83 -18.93
C VAL A 23 11.22 -37.19 -19.44
N LYS A 24 10.76 -37.59 -20.62
CA LYS A 24 9.42 -37.27 -21.11
C LYS A 24 8.51 -38.49 -21.08
N ILE A 25 7.31 -38.32 -20.55
CA ILE A 25 6.24 -39.32 -20.55
C ILE A 25 5.09 -38.77 -21.40
N GLY A 26 4.88 -39.31 -22.60
CA GLY A 26 3.84 -38.83 -23.51
C GLY A 26 3.82 -39.51 -24.87
N ALA A 27 2.98 -39.01 -25.78
CA ALA A 27 2.83 -39.57 -27.12
C ALA A 27 3.98 -39.18 -28.07
N ASN A 28 4.64 -38.04 -27.83
CA ASN A 28 5.82 -37.59 -28.57
C ASN A 28 7.06 -37.56 -27.65
N PRO A 29 7.77 -38.69 -27.47
CA PRO A 29 8.91 -38.76 -26.56
C PRO A 29 10.18 -38.10 -27.12
N THR A 30 10.22 -37.66 -28.37
CA THR A 30 11.43 -37.13 -29.03
C THR A 30 11.49 -35.61 -29.09
N THR A 31 10.36 -34.93 -28.94
CA THR A 31 10.31 -33.46 -28.83
C THR A 31 10.14 -33.10 -27.37
N ILE A 32 11.23 -32.75 -26.70
CA ILE A 32 11.27 -32.44 -25.26
C ILE A 32 11.48 -30.95 -25.09
N ASN A 33 10.79 -30.34 -24.12
CA ASN A 33 11.05 -28.96 -23.74
C ASN A 33 12.44 -28.84 -23.11
N SER A 34 13.31 -27.98 -23.67
CA SER A 34 14.69 -27.84 -23.22
C SER A 34 14.84 -27.35 -21.78
N THR A 35 13.79 -26.80 -21.16
CA THR A 35 13.82 -26.35 -19.76
C THR A 35 13.27 -27.38 -18.77
N ALA A 36 12.81 -28.54 -19.25
CA ALA A 36 12.20 -29.57 -18.41
C ALA A 36 13.13 -30.79 -18.25
N GLU A 37 13.45 -31.14 -17.01
CA GLU A 37 14.08 -32.44 -16.72
C GLU A 37 13.04 -33.56 -16.67
N LEU A 38 11.79 -33.24 -16.29
CA LEU A 38 10.63 -34.12 -16.34
C LEU A 38 9.47 -33.43 -17.05
N GLU A 39 8.97 -34.02 -18.14
CA GLU A 39 7.80 -33.55 -18.89
C GLU A 39 6.72 -34.65 -18.96
N ILE A 40 5.47 -34.30 -18.62
CA ILE A 40 4.32 -35.20 -18.78
C ILE A 40 3.39 -34.60 -19.83
N GLU A 41 3.28 -35.27 -20.97
CA GLU A 41 2.38 -34.91 -22.06
C GLU A 41 1.22 -35.92 -22.12
N SER A 42 0.01 -35.44 -21.88
CA SER A 42 -1.20 -36.24 -22.07
C SER A 42 -2.40 -35.34 -22.36
N THR A 43 -3.29 -35.80 -23.23
CA THR A 43 -4.58 -35.14 -23.49
C THR A 43 -5.73 -35.76 -22.69
N THR A 44 -5.50 -36.88 -22.01
CA THR A 44 -6.54 -37.66 -21.29
C THR A 44 -6.17 -38.01 -19.86
N LYS A 45 -4.94 -37.78 -19.42
CA LYS A 45 -4.43 -38.05 -18.08
C LYS A 45 -3.72 -36.82 -17.51
N GLY A 46 -3.52 -36.80 -16.20
CA GLY A 46 -2.79 -35.73 -15.52
C GLY A 46 -1.71 -36.28 -14.59
N PHE A 47 -0.98 -35.37 -13.95
CA PHE A 47 -0.07 -35.71 -12.87
C PHE A 47 -0.84 -35.82 -11.55
N LEU A 48 -0.69 -36.96 -10.86
CA LEU A 48 -1.23 -37.16 -9.53
C LEU A 48 -0.08 -37.06 -8.51
N PRO A 49 0.18 -35.89 -7.91
CA PRO A 49 1.22 -35.75 -6.89
C PRO A 49 0.87 -36.57 -5.62
N PRO A 50 1.84 -36.79 -4.71
CA PRO A 50 1.56 -37.41 -3.42
C PRO A 50 0.39 -36.71 -2.71
N ARG A 51 -0.54 -37.51 -2.18
CA ARG A 51 -1.77 -37.02 -1.55
C ARG A 51 -1.70 -37.25 -0.05
N LEU A 52 -1.74 -36.16 0.71
CA LEU A 52 -1.62 -36.18 2.17
C LEU A 52 -2.80 -35.44 2.80
N THR A 53 -3.18 -35.75 4.02
CA THR A 53 -3.98 -34.83 4.85
C THR A 53 -3.09 -33.71 5.36
N THR A 54 -3.67 -32.62 5.89
CA THR A 54 -2.88 -31.55 6.54
C THR A 54 -1.98 -32.12 7.64
N ALA A 55 -2.51 -32.99 8.51
CA ALA A 55 -1.73 -33.63 9.57
C ALA A 55 -0.56 -34.49 9.04
N GLN A 56 -0.76 -35.19 7.92
CA GLN A 56 0.32 -35.98 7.31
C GLN A 56 1.37 -35.11 6.63
N ARG A 57 0.97 -34.00 6.01
CA ARG A 57 1.87 -32.99 5.44
C ARG A 57 2.73 -32.36 6.54
N ASP A 58 2.10 -31.97 7.65
CA ASP A 58 2.78 -31.31 8.78
C ASP A 58 3.69 -32.26 9.55
N ALA A 59 3.48 -33.57 9.41
CA ALA A 59 4.37 -34.60 9.95
C ALA A 59 5.64 -34.82 9.11
N ILE A 60 5.78 -34.18 7.94
CA ILE A 60 7.02 -34.23 7.15
C ILE A 60 8.09 -33.40 7.88
N VAL A 61 9.08 -34.09 8.44
CA VAL A 61 10.23 -33.46 9.08
C VAL A 61 11.21 -32.97 8.01
N SER A 62 11.60 -31.70 8.08
CA SER A 62 12.56 -31.05 7.16
C SER A 62 12.19 -31.21 5.68
N PRO A 63 11.02 -30.71 5.23
CA PRO A 63 10.64 -30.75 3.81
C PRO A 63 11.65 -29.96 2.97
N ALA A 64 11.96 -30.47 1.77
CA ALA A 64 12.81 -29.76 0.82
C ALA A 64 12.05 -28.60 0.17
N GLU A 65 12.74 -27.50 -0.13
CA GLU A 65 12.19 -26.41 -0.93
C GLU A 65 11.72 -26.94 -2.30
N GLY A 66 10.52 -26.52 -2.72
CA GLY A 66 9.85 -26.99 -3.94
C GLY A 66 9.09 -28.31 -3.78
N LEU A 67 9.12 -28.97 -2.61
CA LEU A 67 8.36 -30.20 -2.38
C LEU A 67 6.87 -29.93 -2.57
N THR A 68 6.25 -30.61 -3.54
CA THR A 68 4.86 -30.38 -3.95
C THR A 68 3.97 -31.58 -3.67
N ILE A 69 2.83 -31.35 -3.02
CA ILE A 69 1.83 -32.37 -2.65
C ILE A 69 0.42 -31.89 -2.96
N TYR A 70 -0.56 -32.79 -3.02
CA TYR A 70 -1.99 -32.43 -2.98
C TYR A 70 -2.55 -32.71 -1.59
N ASN A 71 -2.96 -31.65 -0.90
CA ASN A 71 -3.57 -31.73 0.41
C ASN A 71 -5.05 -32.11 0.28
N THR A 72 -5.36 -33.32 0.71
CA THR A 72 -6.70 -33.90 0.67
C THR A 72 -7.67 -33.34 1.70
N THR A 73 -7.17 -32.67 2.74
CA THR A 73 -8.00 -31.95 3.73
C THR A 73 -8.47 -30.63 3.13
N THR A 74 -7.55 -29.81 2.61
CA THR A 74 -7.86 -28.47 2.05
C THR A 74 -8.27 -28.51 0.57
N LYS A 75 -8.17 -29.69 -0.07
CA LYS A 75 -8.48 -29.92 -1.49
C LYS A 75 -7.61 -29.09 -2.45
N CYS A 76 -6.38 -28.82 -2.07
CA CYS A 76 -5.48 -27.92 -2.81
C CYS A 76 -4.08 -28.52 -3.00
N LEU A 77 -3.36 -28.06 -4.03
CA LEU A 77 -1.91 -28.27 -4.12
C LEU A 77 -1.22 -27.45 -3.01
N ASN A 78 -0.21 -28.02 -2.37
CA ASN A 78 0.69 -27.27 -1.51
C ASN A 78 2.12 -27.47 -2.00
N TRP A 79 2.94 -26.43 -1.91
CA TRP A 79 4.39 -26.58 -2.04
C TRP A 79 5.11 -25.97 -0.84
N TYR A 80 6.25 -26.54 -0.46
CA TYR A 80 7.10 -25.96 0.56
C TYR A 80 8.03 -24.92 -0.08
N ASP A 81 8.02 -23.67 0.42
CA ASP A 81 8.82 -22.57 -0.13
C ASP A 81 10.20 -22.43 0.53
N GLY A 82 10.58 -23.39 1.38
CA GLY A 82 11.81 -23.35 2.16
C GLY A 82 11.60 -22.84 3.59
N LEU A 83 10.46 -22.22 3.89
CA LEU A 83 10.08 -21.73 5.22
C LEU A 83 8.76 -22.36 5.69
N ALA A 84 7.75 -22.36 4.83
CA ALA A 84 6.39 -22.79 5.13
C ALA A 84 5.74 -23.53 3.94
N TRP A 85 4.59 -24.16 4.22
CA TRP A 85 3.74 -24.72 3.18
C TRP A 85 2.84 -23.64 2.60
N PHE A 86 3.00 -23.32 1.32
CA PHE A 86 2.14 -22.43 0.57
C PHE A 86 0.95 -23.18 -0.03
N SER A 87 -0.22 -22.53 -0.12
CA SER A 87 -1.46 -23.05 -0.72
C SER A 87 -2.11 -21.98 -1.60
N PRO A 88 -2.29 -22.17 -2.93
CA PRO A 88 -2.94 -21.20 -3.81
C PRO A 88 -4.47 -21.23 -3.78
N CYS A 89 -5.09 -22.26 -3.19
CA CYS A 89 -6.54 -22.42 -3.11
C CYS A 89 -7.11 -22.10 -1.73
N GLU A 90 -6.25 -21.99 -0.72
CA GLU A 90 -6.58 -21.07 0.35
C GLU A 90 -6.48 -19.72 -0.35
N ALA A 91 -7.63 -19.06 -0.60
CA ALA A 91 -7.62 -17.64 -0.92
C ALA A 91 -6.62 -17.04 0.04
N ALA A 92 -5.61 -16.34 -0.48
CA ALA A 92 -4.64 -15.61 0.33
C ALA A 92 -5.43 -15.14 1.54
N THR A 93 -5.13 -15.70 2.73
CA THR A 93 -5.74 -15.24 3.98
C THR A 93 -5.81 -13.74 3.80
N PRO A 94 -7.01 -13.10 3.79
CA PRO A 94 -7.12 -11.70 3.37
C PRO A 94 -5.94 -11.04 4.04
N GLU A 95 -4.99 -10.57 3.21
CA GLU A 95 -3.79 -9.89 3.67
C GLU A 95 -4.28 -9.04 4.82
N PRO A 96 -3.79 -9.28 6.07
CA PRO A 96 -4.51 -8.95 7.29
C PRO A 96 -5.21 -7.62 7.04
N GLU A 97 -6.55 -7.67 6.91
CA GLU A 97 -7.35 -6.52 6.48
C GLU A 97 -6.71 -5.31 7.15
N PRO A 98 -6.12 -4.36 6.38
CA PRO A 98 -5.17 -3.40 6.94
C PRO A 98 -5.85 -2.84 8.17
N GLU A 99 -5.27 -3.10 9.35
CA GLU A 99 -5.84 -2.70 10.64
C GLU A 99 -6.44 -1.32 10.44
N PRO A 100 -7.74 -1.10 10.71
CA PRO A 100 -8.42 0.12 10.27
C PRO A 100 -7.58 1.30 10.71
N LEU A 101 -7.02 2.02 9.71
CA LEU A 101 -5.97 3.01 9.95
C LEU A 101 -6.50 4.02 10.97
N THR A 102 -5.95 3.94 12.18
CA THR A 102 -6.43 4.75 13.29
C THR A 102 -5.61 6.02 13.34
N PHE A 103 -6.22 7.12 12.87
CA PHE A 103 -5.61 8.44 12.95
C PHE A 103 -5.85 9.07 14.33
N CYS A 104 -4.83 9.71 14.87
CA CYS A 104 -4.93 10.49 16.11
C CYS A 104 -5.91 11.66 15.98
N ASN A 105 -6.34 12.26 17.09
CA ASN A 105 -7.08 13.53 17.11
C ASN A 105 -6.18 14.67 17.61
N ILE A 106 -6.45 15.90 17.20
CA ILE A 106 -5.87 17.06 17.87
C ILE A 106 -6.61 17.32 19.19
N THR A 107 -5.96 18.03 20.10
CA THR A 107 -6.60 18.59 21.30
C THR A 107 -6.66 20.12 21.19
N VAL A 108 -7.80 20.74 21.48
CA VAL A 108 -7.95 22.21 21.50
C VAL A 108 -8.15 22.68 22.93
N GLN A 109 -7.44 23.73 23.37
CA GLN A 109 -7.45 24.15 24.77
C GLN A 109 -8.51 25.20 25.10
N TRP A 110 -8.77 26.16 24.20
CA TRP A 110 -9.58 27.33 24.54
C TRP A 110 -10.87 27.44 23.73
N GLN A 111 -10.78 27.42 22.41
CA GLN A 111 -11.96 27.59 21.55
C GLN A 111 -11.69 27.05 20.15
N VAL A 112 -12.72 26.46 19.54
CA VAL A 112 -12.70 26.00 18.15
C VAL A 112 -12.82 27.20 17.23
N TYR A 113 -11.82 27.38 16.38
CA TYR A 113 -11.83 28.32 15.27
C TYR A 113 -12.15 27.51 14.02
N PRO A 114 -13.35 27.66 13.45
CA PRO A 114 -13.80 26.72 12.45
C PRO A 114 -13.16 26.97 11.08
N ILE A 115 -12.82 25.87 10.43
CA ILE A 115 -12.83 25.74 8.98
C ILE A 115 -14.30 25.84 8.58
N SER A 116 -14.62 26.67 7.58
CA SER A 116 -15.99 26.85 7.10
C SER A 116 -16.20 26.31 5.70
N SER A 117 -15.12 26.08 4.94
CA SER A 117 -15.19 25.41 3.65
C SER A 117 -13.86 24.80 3.24
N VAL A 118 -13.95 23.60 2.67
CA VAL A 118 -12.86 22.89 2.00
C VAL A 118 -13.31 22.55 0.58
N THR A 119 -12.58 23.04 -0.42
CA THR A 119 -12.77 22.64 -1.81
C THR A 119 -11.46 22.12 -2.38
N PHE A 120 -11.41 20.84 -2.77
CA PHE A 120 -10.21 20.19 -3.27
C PHE A 120 -10.53 18.95 -4.12
N ALA A 121 -10.09 18.94 -5.37
CA ALA A 121 -10.13 17.73 -6.23
C ALA A 121 -11.48 16.98 -6.24
N GLY A 122 -12.60 17.70 -6.23
CA GLY A 122 -13.96 17.13 -6.18
C GLY A 122 -14.63 17.21 -4.80
N ILE A 123 -13.86 17.33 -3.72
CA ILE A 123 -14.39 17.69 -2.39
C ILE A 123 -14.93 19.11 -2.49
N ALA A 124 -16.16 19.29 -2.01
CA ALA A 124 -16.80 20.59 -1.82
C ALA A 124 -17.65 20.53 -0.54
N ASN A 125 -17.04 20.85 0.61
CA ASN A 125 -17.71 20.83 1.90
C ASN A 125 -17.89 22.24 2.47
N THR A 126 -19.01 22.45 3.17
CA THR A 126 -19.29 23.69 3.92
C THR A 126 -19.73 23.30 5.32
N SER A 127 -19.04 23.80 6.33
CA SER A 127 -19.24 23.52 7.75
C SER A 127 -19.58 24.80 8.53
N ALA A 128 -19.87 24.67 9.83
CA ALA A 128 -20.30 25.79 10.66
C ALA A 128 -19.22 26.89 10.73
N SER A 129 -19.60 28.16 10.55
CA SER A 129 -18.63 29.26 10.48
C SER A 129 -18.43 30.03 11.79
N ALA A 130 -19.19 29.72 12.85
CA ALA A 130 -19.12 30.42 14.13
C ALA A 130 -18.09 29.78 15.06
N THR A 131 -17.24 30.59 15.70
CA THR A 131 -16.32 30.12 16.75
C THR A 131 -17.10 29.50 17.91
N SER A 132 -16.60 28.40 18.50
CA SER A 132 -17.32 27.66 19.54
C SER A 132 -16.42 27.28 20.73
N THR A 133 -16.93 27.42 21.95
CA THR A 133 -16.28 26.91 23.17
C THR A 133 -16.56 25.43 23.41
N ASP A 134 -17.41 24.81 22.59
CA ASP A 134 -17.61 23.36 22.58
C ASP A 134 -16.43 22.68 21.88
N LEU A 135 -15.49 22.18 22.68
CA LEU A 135 -14.26 21.56 22.20
C LEU A 135 -14.49 20.19 21.53
N THR A 136 -15.70 19.62 21.62
CA THR A 136 -16.03 18.39 20.88
C THR A 136 -16.06 18.61 19.36
N LEU A 137 -16.21 19.87 18.92
CA LEU A 137 -16.18 20.27 17.52
C LEU A 137 -14.76 20.45 16.96
N ALA A 138 -13.72 20.24 17.79
CA ALA A 138 -12.33 20.42 17.40
C ALA A 138 -11.87 19.42 16.33
N ASN A 139 -12.46 18.21 16.29
CA ASN A 139 -12.17 17.19 15.30
C ASN A 139 -13.48 16.82 14.61
N GLN A 140 -13.60 17.10 13.31
CA GLN A 140 -14.74 16.68 12.51
C GLN A 140 -14.33 15.59 11.51
N ASP A 141 -15.23 14.62 11.33
CA ASP A 141 -15.05 13.52 10.39
C ASP A 141 -16.02 13.68 9.23
N PHE A 142 -15.45 13.94 8.05
CA PHE A 142 -16.15 14.09 6.77
C PHE A 142 -15.61 13.08 5.74
N THR A 143 -15.14 11.92 6.18
CA THR A 143 -14.62 10.84 5.32
C THR A 143 -15.57 10.30 4.27
N THR A 144 -16.87 10.50 4.46
CA THR A 144 -17.88 10.15 3.46
C THR A 144 -17.89 11.12 2.26
N ILE A 145 -17.17 12.24 2.36
CA ILE A 145 -16.94 13.19 1.28
C ILE A 145 -15.57 12.90 0.66
N GLU A 146 -15.59 12.55 -0.62
CA GLU A 146 -14.43 12.03 -1.32
C GLU A 146 -13.91 13.00 -2.39
N GLY A 147 -12.59 13.07 -2.51
CA GLY A 147 -11.89 13.71 -3.63
C GLY A 147 -11.21 12.67 -4.51
N ASN A 148 -10.94 13.02 -5.77
CA ASN A 148 -10.27 12.14 -6.73
C ASN A 148 -9.03 12.83 -7.27
N VAL A 149 -7.88 12.19 -7.11
CA VAL A 149 -6.59 12.74 -7.52
C VAL A 149 -5.77 11.72 -8.31
N THR A 150 -4.93 12.22 -9.21
CA THR A 150 -4.01 11.42 -10.02
C THR A 150 -2.57 11.68 -9.58
N LYS A 151 -1.79 10.60 -9.49
CA LYS A 151 -0.36 10.66 -9.16
C LYS A 151 0.41 11.59 -10.08
N GLY A 152 1.34 12.35 -9.50
CA GLY A 152 2.18 13.31 -10.25
C GLY A 152 1.45 14.56 -10.74
N GLN A 153 0.13 14.68 -10.51
CA GLN A 153 -0.63 15.88 -10.84
C GLN A 153 -0.67 16.85 -9.67
N SER A 154 -1.11 18.09 -9.95
CA SER A 154 -1.32 19.10 -8.92
C SER A 154 -2.70 19.70 -9.03
N TYR A 155 -3.35 19.90 -7.88
CA TYR A 155 -4.73 20.36 -7.79
C TYR A 155 -4.82 21.60 -6.90
N PRO A 156 -5.66 22.59 -7.27
CA PRO A 156 -5.91 23.72 -6.40
C PRO A 156 -6.77 23.29 -5.21
N ILE A 157 -6.37 23.73 -4.03
CA ILE A 157 -7.16 23.67 -2.80
C ILE A 157 -7.59 25.08 -2.42
N THR A 158 -8.86 25.24 -2.07
CA THR A 158 -9.44 26.50 -1.57
C THR A 158 -10.01 26.27 -0.18
N LEU A 159 -9.56 27.08 0.79
CA LEU A 159 -9.89 26.95 2.20
C LEU A 159 -10.44 28.26 2.76
N LYS A 160 -11.49 28.14 3.56
CA LYS A 160 -12.11 29.25 4.30
C LYS A 160 -12.25 28.88 5.76
N GLY A 161 -12.20 29.90 6.62
CA GLY A 161 -12.38 29.74 8.06
C GLY A 161 -12.64 31.07 8.73
N ASN A 162 -13.04 31.02 10.00
CA ASN A 162 -13.26 32.22 10.82
C ASN A 162 -11.99 32.57 11.59
N THR A 163 -11.54 33.82 11.53
CA THR A 163 -10.30 34.28 12.20
C THR A 163 -10.54 34.84 13.60
N GLY A 164 -11.77 34.71 14.12
CA GLY A 164 -12.20 35.31 15.37
C GLY A 164 -12.29 36.84 15.31
N SER A 165 -12.75 37.43 16.40
CA SER A 165 -12.99 38.89 16.51
C SER A 165 -11.95 39.61 17.37
N TRP A 166 -11.02 38.88 17.99
CA TRP A 166 -10.17 39.37 19.09
C TRP A 166 -8.78 39.79 18.61
N ALA A 167 -8.74 40.82 17.75
CA ALA A 167 -7.56 41.37 17.06
C ALA A 167 -7.22 40.63 15.75
N PRO A 168 -6.42 41.22 14.85
CA PRO A 168 -6.28 40.73 13.48
C PRO A 168 -5.38 39.49 13.45
N GLN A 169 -5.93 38.34 13.81
CA GLN A 169 -5.23 37.06 13.80
C GLN A 169 -5.04 36.58 12.37
N VAL A 170 -3.80 36.25 12.03
CA VAL A 170 -3.47 35.55 10.78
C VAL A 170 -3.52 34.06 11.09
N CYS A 171 -4.60 33.41 10.69
CA CYS A 171 -4.80 31.99 10.91
C CYS A 171 -4.30 31.20 9.70
N LYS A 172 -3.70 30.04 9.94
CA LYS A 172 -2.93 29.25 8.99
C LYS A 172 -3.58 27.89 8.78
N PHE A 173 -3.67 27.46 7.53
CA PHE A 173 -4.14 26.13 7.18
C PHE A 173 -2.95 25.22 6.89
N THR A 174 -3.00 24.00 7.40
CA THR A 174 -2.05 22.94 7.05
C THR A 174 -2.83 21.73 6.59
N VAL A 175 -2.41 21.11 5.49
CA VAL A 175 -3.04 19.92 4.95
C VAL A 175 -2.05 18.76 5.10
N PHE A 176 -2.56 17.64 5.58
CA PHE A 176 -1.83 16.39 5.75
C PHE A 176 -2.49 15.32 4.87
N ILE A 177 -1.71 14.53 4.14
CA ILE A 177 -2.22 13.44 3.29
C ILE A 177 -1.32 12.20 3.43
N ASP A 178 -1.89 11.08 3.88
CA ASP A 178 -1.18 9.81 4.10
C ASP A 178 -0.92 9.07 2.76
N PHE A 179 0.00 9.57 1.94
CA PHE A 179 0.25 9.02 0.60
C PHE A 179 0.85 7.62 0.61
N ASN A 180 1.45 7.20 1.72
CA ASN A 180 2.13 5.91 1.85
C ASN A 180 1.28 4.85 2.60
N HIS A 181 0.07 5.21 3.05
CA HIS A 181 -0.91 4.36 3.74
C HIS A 181 -0.38 3.75 5.05
N ASN A 182 0.48 4.45 5.77
CA ASN A 182 1.06 3.96 7.04
C ASN A 182 0.36 4.51 8.29
N GLY A 183 -0.65 5.39 8.12
CA GLY A 183 -1.39 6.00 9.22
C GLY A 183 -0.67 7.15 9.95
N VAL A 184 0.56 7.47 9.55
CA VAL A 184 1.33 8.64 9.98
C VAL A 184 1.06 9.74 8.97
N LEU A 185 0.67 10.93 9.45
CA LEU A 185 0.23 12.01 8.57
C LEU A 185 1.31 13.07 8.33
N ASN A 186 2.40 13.04 9.09
CA ASN A 186 3.47 14.04 9.05
C ASN A 186 4.81 13.48 8.58
N ASP A 187 4.78 12.45 7.74
CA ASP A 187 5.97 12.02 7.02
C ASP A 187 6.45 13.10 6.03
N ALA A 188 7.70 12.97 5.61
CA ALA A 188 8.28 13.86 4.61
C ALA A 188 7.49 13.77 3.30
N GLY A 189 6.96 14.91 2.84
CA GLY A 189 6.15 15.00 1.62
C GLY A 189 4.64 14.86 1.83
N GLU A 190 4.19 14.70 3.07
CA GLU A 190 2.76 14.57 3.41
C GLU A 190 2.15 15.81 4.05
N VAL A 191 2.99 16.79 4.42
CA VAL A 191 2.59 18.04 5.07
C VAL A 191 2.67 19.21 4.08
N PHE A 192 1.58 19.97 3.97
CA PHE A 192 1.47 21.12 3.08
C PHE A 192 1.01 22.37 3.84
N GLU A 193 1.85 23.41 3.85
CA GLU A 193 1.47 24.74 4.34
C GLU A 193 0.49 25.38 3.34
N ALA A 194 -0.81 25.25 3.61
CA ALA A 194 -1.89 25.57 2.67
C ALA A 194 -2.34 27.04 2.68
N GLY A 195 -1.48 27.93 3.18
CA GLY A 195 -1.70 29.38 3.22
C GLY A 195 -2.38 29.88 4.50
N SER A 196 -2.69 31.18 4.50
CA SER A 196 -3.22 31.87 5.69
C SER A 196 -4.28 32.91 5.32
N ILE A 197 -5.16 33.21 6.27
CA ILE A 197 -6.20 34.23 6.14
C ILE A 197 -6.23 35.13 7.37
N GLN A 198 -6.79 36.33 7.20
CA GLN A 198 -6.95 37.32 8.26
C GLN A 198 -8.25 38.10 8.06
N GLY A 199 -8.95 38.43 9.14
CA GLY A 199 -10.15 39.27 9.10
C GLY A 199 -11.37 38.63 8.45
N SER A 200 -11.50 37.30 8.57
CA SER A 200 -12.60 36.51 8.02
C SER A 200 -13.62 36.13 9.10
N ASN A 201 -14.91 36.24 8.79
CA ASN A 201 -16.01 35.69 9.58
C ASN A 201 -16.42 34.26 9.15
N GLY A 202 -15.72 33.70 8.17
CA GLY A 202 -15.95 32.36 7.62
C GLY A 202 -17.01 32.28 6.51
N THR A 203 -17.84 33.31 6.30
CA THR A 203 -18.83 33.36 5.22
C THR A 203 -18.54 34.40 4.15
N ASP A 204 -17.67 35.37 4.44
CA ASP A 204 -17.17 36.36 3.48
C ASP A 204 -16.30 35.75 2.36
N ALA A 205 -15.72 36.58 1.49
CA ALA A 205 -14.95 36.12 0.34
C ALA A 205 -13.45 35.83 0.65
N VAL A 206 -13.01 35.97 1.89
CA VAL A 206 -11.61 35.74 2.28
C VAL A 206 -11.34 34.24 2.26
N GLN A 207 -10.26 33.85 1.59
CA GLN A 207 -9.89 32.45 1.39
C GLN A 207 -8.37 32.31 1.20
N ALA A 208 -7.84 31.16 1.60
CA ALA A 208 -6.51 30.71 1.20
C ALA A 208 -6.64 29.81 -0.03
N VAL A 209 -5.78 30.02 -1.03
CA VAL A 209 -5.72 29.19 -2.23
C VAL A 209 -4.27 28.81 -2.48
N THR A 210 -4.02 27.52 -2.67
CA THR A 210 -2.71 27.01 -3.10
C THR A 210 -2.90 25.78 -3.97
N ASN A 211 -1.82 25.24 -4.51
CA ASN A 211 -1.82 23.95 -5.19
C ASN A 211 -1.15 22.89 -4.31
N ILE A 212 -1.76 21.71 -4.22
CA ILE A 212 -1.15 20.53 -3.62
C ILE A 212 -0.67 19.64 -4.77
N ALA A 213 0.60 19.28 -4.77
CA ALA A 213 1.18 18.32 -5.70
C ALA A 213 1.05 16.91 -5.11
N ILE A 214 0.48 15.99 -5.88
CA ILE A 214 0.34 14.58 -5.51
C ILE A 214 1.63 13.86 -5.92
N PRO A 215 2.39 13.26 -4.99
CA PRO A 215 3.65 12.60 -5.33
C PRO A 215 3.46 11.48 -6.36
N ALA A 216 4.39 11.36 -7.31
CA ALA A 216 4.40 10.21 -8.23
C ALA A 216 4.61 8.87 -7.52
N THR A 217 5.12 8.91 -6.28
CA THR A 217 5.33 7.75 -5.40
C THR A 217 4.13 7.40 -4.54
N ALA A 218 3.07 8.21 -4.53
CA ALA A 218 1.88 7.94 -3.73
C ALA A 218 1.29 6.55 -4.07
N LEU A 219 0.84 5.82 -3.05
CA LEU A 219 0.12 4.57 -3.27
C LEU A 219 -1.27 4.88 -3.85
N THR A 220 -1.76 3.97 -4.67
CA THR A 220 -3.11 4.08 -5.25
C THR A 220 -4.14 3.54 -4.27
N GLY A 221 -5.37 4.04 -4.36
CA GLY A 221 -6.48 3.66 -3.48
C GLY A 221 -6.94 4.80 -2.58
N GLU A 222 -7.77 4.47 -1.61
CA GLU A 222 -8.26 5.43 -0.62
C GLU A 222 -7.16 5.81 0.38
N THR A 223 -7.01 7.11 0.62
CA THR A 223 -6.15 7.65 1.67
C THR A 223 -6.85 8.78 2.44
N ARG A 224 -6.35 9.05 3.64
CA ARG A 224 -6.81 10.12 4.52
C ARG A 224 -6.20 11.47 4.12
N MET A 225 -7.06 12.48 4.00
CA MET A 225 -6.65 13.88 4.06
C MET A 225 -7.15 14.51 5.36
N ARG A 226 -6.29 15.28 6.03
CA ARG A 226 -6.64 16.11 7.18
C ARG A 226 -6.31 17.56 6.90
N VAL A 227 -7.23 18.46 7.20
CA VAL A 227 -7.01 19.91 7.20
C VAL A 227 -6.99 20.39 8.64
N ILE A 228 -5.90 21.00 9.09
CA ILE A 228 -5.81 21.67 10.37
C ILE A 228 -5.77 23.18 10.14
N TYR A 229 -6.61 23.91 10.86
CA TYR A 229 -6.63 25.36 10.87
C TYR A 229 -6.25 25.85 12.26
N ASN A 230 -5.11 26.53 12.35
CA ASN A 230 -4.50 26.98 13.61
C ASN A 230 -4.26 28.50 13.59
N THR A 231 -4.36 29.14 14.74
CA THR A 231 -4.29 30.62 14.86
C THR A 231 -2.89 31.19 14.96
N THR A 232 -1.86 30.37 15.21
CA THR A 232 -0.48 30.84 15.45
C THR A 232 0.45 30.49 14.29
N ASP A 233 0.76 29.22 14.13
CA ASP A 233 1.71 28.67 13.16
C ASP A 233 1.10 27.55 12.32
N PHE A 234 1.77 27.21 11.22
CA PHE A 234 1.42 25.99 10.48
C PHE A 234 1.59 24.80 11.43
N ALA A 235 0.62 23.89 11.40
CA ALA A 235 0.65 22.70 12.20
C ALA A 235 1.78 21.79 11.70
N LEU A 236 2.68 21.38 12.58
CA LEU A 236 3.74 20.40 12.25
C LEU A 236 3.38 18.98 12.70
N ASP A 237 2.44 18.87 13.65
CA ASP A 237 2.03 17.61 14.26
C ASP A 237 0.50 17.49 14.19
N PRO A 238 -0.04 16.52 13.44
CA PRO A 238 -1.47 16.33 13.25
C PRO A 238 -2.17 15.76 14.49
N CYS A 239 -1.42 15.44 15.56
CA CYS A 239 -1.88 14.88 16.82
C CYS A 239 -1.66 15.82 18.03
N ALA A 240 -1.11 17.00 17.81
CA ALA A 240 -0.70 17.89 18.89
C ALA A 240 -1.87 18.61 19.58
N THR A 241 -1.52 19.34 20.64
CA THR A 241 -2.42 20.25 21.34
C THR A 241 -2.26 21.68 20.80
N TYR A 242 -3.37 22.33 20.48
CA TYR A 242 -3.44 23.68 19.96
C TYR A 242 -4.32 24.57 20.86
N SER A 243 -4.04 25.87 20.91
CA SER A 243 -4.80 26.81 21.74
C SER A 243 -6.17 27.15 21.12
N TRP A 244 -6.18 27.47 19.82
CA TRP A 244 -7.36 27.74 19.02
C TRP A 244 -7.18 27.12 17.64
N ALA A 245 -7.94 26.06 17.37
CA ALA A 245 -7.82 25.34 16.12
C ALA A 245 -9.07 24.52 15.80
N GLN A 246 -9.08 23.91 14.62
CA GLN A 246 -9.96 22.81 14.24
C GLN A 246 -9.21 21.88 13.28
N ALA A 247 -9.57 20.60 13.30
CA ALA A 247 -9.20 19.61 12.31
C ALA A 247 -10.45 19.03 11.62
N GLU A 248 -10.39 18.90 10.31
CA GLU A 248 -11.40 18.20 9.50
C GLU A 248 -10.72 17.07 8.72
N ASN A 249 -11.36 15.90 8.64
CA ASN A 249 -10.85 14.74 7.92
C ASN A 249 -11.72 14.38 6.71
N TYR A 250 -11.09 13.99 5.61
CA TYR A 250 -11.70 13.65 4.33
C TYR A 250 -11.03 12.42 3.71
N THR A 251 -11.66 11.84 2.69
CA THR A 251 -11.10 10.71 1.92
C THR A 251 -10.65 11.19 0.55
N LEU A 252 -9.49 10.72 0.10
CA LEU A 252 -9.00 10.92 -1.28
C LEU A 252 -8.83 9.56 -1.96
N ASN A 253 -9.32 9.46 -3.18
CA ASN A 253 -9.08 8.34 -4.08
C ASN A 253 -7.89 8.67 -4.98
N VAL A 254 -6.76 8.01 -4.76
CA VAL A 254 -5.53 8.19 -5.56
C VAL A 254 -5.51 7.19 -6.73
N ALA A 255 -5.45 7.72 -7.95
CA ALA A 255 -5.38 6.96 -9.18
C ALA A 255 -4.02 7.14 -9.90
N ASN A 256 -3.73 6.25 -10.84
CA ASN A 256 -2.56 6.34 -11.74
C ASN A 256 -2.69 7.46 -12.77
#